data_AF-X7YIC8-F1
#
_entry.id   AF-X7YIC8-F1
#
_cell.length_a   1.000
_cell.length_b   1.000
_cell.length_c   1.000
_cell.angle_alpha   90.00
_cell.angle_beta   90.00
_cell.angle_gamma   90.00
#
_symmetry.space_group_name_H-M   'P 1'
#
loop_
_entity.id
_entity.type
_entity.pdbx_description
1 polymer ?
#
loop_
_entity_poly.entity_id
_entity_poly.type
_entity_poly.pdbx_seq_one_letter_code
_entity_poly.pdbx_strand_id
1 'polypeptide(L)' 'MLVGRDQAYLNQPWVKSRAIQVVSTDVNVLDFGISRKNLEGLYHKGYAAAQEFLSTWDWSSYLDQFRP' A
#
# COMPACT_ATOMS: atom_id res chain seq x y z
N MET A 1 17.40 0.75 -13.35
CA MET A 1 16.93 0.57 -11.96
C MET A 1 16.42 -0.87 -11.83
N LEU A 2 17.05 -1.70 -11.00
CA LEU A 2 16.58 -3.06 -10.72
C LEU A 2 15.30 -2.95 -9.90
N VAL A 3 14.17 -3.09 -10.55
CA VAL A 3 12.87 -3.17 -9.90
C VAL A 3 12.77 -4.60 -9.36
N GLY A 4 12.74 -4.76 -8.03
CA GLY A 4 12.52 -6.08 -7.43
C GLY A 4 11.23 -6.69 -7.96
N ARG A 5 11.14 -8.03 -8.02
CA ARG A 5 9.96 -8.75 -8.55
C ARG A 5 8.65 -8.21 -7.99
N ASP A 6 8.62 -7.89 -6.70
CA ASP A 6 7.45 -7.34 -6.02
C ASP A 6 7.08 -5.96 -6.53
N GLN A 7 8.05 -5.05 -6.71
CA GLN A 7 7.77 -3.75 -7.30
C GLN A 7 7.35 -3.86 -8.77
N ALA A 8 7.92 -4.79 -9.54
CA ALA A 8 7.54 -4.98 -10.94
C ALA A 8 6.08 -5.46 -11.05
N TYR A 9 5.68 -6.36 -10.14
CA TYR A 9 4.31 -6.83 -10.03
C TYR A 9 3.34 -5.73 -9.54
N LEU A 10 3.71 -4.98 -8.50
CA LEU A 10 2.91 -3.87 -7.98
C LEU A 10 2.75 -2.72 -8.99
N ASN A 11 3.68 -2.58 -9.94
CA ASN A 11 3.60 -1.60 -11.02
C ASN A 11 2.65 -2.00 -12.16
N GLN A 12 2.14 -3.23 -12.18
CA GLN A 12 1.12 -3.63 -13.16
C GLN A 12 -0.18 -2.84 -12.90
N PRO A 13 -0.82 -2.23 -13.92
CA PRO A 13 -1.95 -1.32 -13.72
C PRO A 13 -3.12 -1.89 -12.91
N TRP A 14 -3.48 -3.16 -13.14
CA TRP A 14 -4.56 -3.84 -12.42
C TRP A 14 -4.17 -4.30 -11.01
N VAL A 15 -2.87 -4.41 -10.71
CA VAL A 15 -2.38 -4.69 -9.35
C VAL A 15 -2.33 -3.39 -8.58
N LYS A 16 -1.74 -2.35 -9.18
CA LYS A 16 -1.61 -1.02 -8.59
C LYS A 16 -2.95 -0.41 -8.22
N SER A 17 -3.94 -0.49 -9.10
CA SER A 17 -5.27 0.12 -8.87
C SER A 17 -6.00 -0.44 -7.66
N ARG A 18 -5.76 -1.71 -7.29
CA ARG A 18 -6.39 -2.36 -6.13
C ARG A 18 -5.47 -2.49 -4.90
N ALA A 19 -4.27 -1.91 -4.96
CA ALA A 19 -3.29 -2.00 -3.89
C ALA A 19 -3.35 -0.77 -2.99
N ILE A 20 -3.44 -0.99 -1.68
CA ILE A 20 -3.31 0.08 -0.68
C ILE A 20 -1.81 0.32 -0.46
N GLN A 21 -1.32 1.49 -0.85
CA GLN A 21 0.08 1.86 -0.62
C GLN A 21 0.25 2.47 0.77
N VAL A 22 1.01 1.80 1.63
CA VAL A 22 1.34 2.30 2.97
C VAL A 22 2.82 2.71 2.97
N VAL A 23 3.08 3.99 3.16
CA VAL A 23 4.45 4.51 3.20
C VAL A 23 5.03 4.34 4.60
N SER A 24 6.09 3.54 4.71
CA SER A 24 6.80 3.26 5.97
C SER A 24 8.10 4.05 6.14
N THR A 25 8.25 5.20 5.44
CA THR A 25 9.51 5.93 5.16
C THR A 25 10.49 6.12 6.31
N ASP A 26 10.02 6.04 7.56
CA ASP A 26 10.81 6.34 8.75
C ASP A 26 11.18 5.09 9.57
N VAL A 27 10.83 3.89 9.08
CA VAL A 27 11.07 2.63 9.79
C VAL A 27 11.67 1.60 8.84
N ASN A 28 12.84 1.08 9.23
CA ASN A 28 13.50 -0.02 8.55
C ASN A 28 12.88 -1.35 8.98
N VAL A 29 12.71 -2.28 8.04
CA VAL A 29 12.23 -3.66 8.29
C VAL A 29 13.15 -4.47 9.21
N LEU A 30 14.40 -4.03 9.41
CA LEU A 30 15.37 -4.63 10.32
C LEU A 30 15.54 -3.84 11.64
N ASP A 31 14.69 -2.84 11.90
CA ASP A 31 14.73 -2.09 13.16
C ASP A 31 13.98 -2.85 14.26
N PHE A 32 14.68 -3.79 14.90
CA PHE A 32 14.17 -4.53 16.05
C PHE A 32 14.07 -3.68 17.33
N GLY A 33 14.64 -2.48 17.34
CA GLY A 33 14.64 -1.54 18.48
C GLY A 33 13.53 -0.49 18.40
N ILE A 34 12.61 -0.61 17.44
CA ILE A 34 11.57 0.39 17.20
C ILE A 34 10.74 0.68 18.46
N SER A 35 10.61 1.98 18.78
CA SER A 35 9.80 2.40 19.92
C SER A 35 8.32 2.11 19.69
N ARG A 36 7.58 1.91 20.79
CA ARG A 36 6.11 1.76 20.75
C ARG A 36 5.42 2.93 20.03
N LYS A 37 5.86 4.16 20.27
CA LYS A 37 5.32 5.36 19.61
C LYS A 37 5.44 5.27 18.08
N ASN A 38 6.56 4.77 17.58
CA ASN A 38 6.78 4.62 16.14
C ASN A 38 5.93 3.48 15.57
N LEU A 39 5.75 2.37 16.30
CA LEU A 39 4.84 1.30 15.92
C LEU A 39 3.39 1.78 15.80
N GLU A 40 2.90 2.53 16.79
CA GLU A 40 1.56 3.13 16.76
C GLU A 40 1.43 4.13 15.60
N GLY A 41 2.47 4.92 15.34
CA GLY A 41 2.53 5.79 14.16
C GLY A 41 2.38 5.04 12.84
N LEU A 42 3.09 3.91 12.66
CA LEU A 42 2.94 3.05 11.48
C LEU A 42 1.53 2.48 11.35
N TYR A 43 0.95 2.03 12.47
CA TYR A 43 -0.41 1.52 12.50
C TYR A 43 -1.42 2.57 12.00
N HIS A 44 -1.33 3.80 12.52
CA HIS A 44 -2.20 4.90 12.10
C HIS A 44 -2.00 5.30 10.65
N LYS A 45 -0.75 5.30 10.15
CA LYS A 45 -0.47 5.53 8.71
C LYS A 45 -1.17 4.49 7.83
N GLY A 46 -1.09 3.21 8.21
CA GLY A 46 -1.78 2.13 7.50
C GLY A 46 -3.30 2.29 7.51
N TYR A 47 -3.86 2.65 8.67
CA TYR A 47 -5.29 2.88 8.82
C TYR A 47 -5.78 4.05 7.94
N ALA A 48 -5.07 5.18 7.95
CA ALA A 48 -5.39 6.34 7.13
C ALA A 48 -5.33 6.00 5.63
N ALA A 49 -4.29 5.31 5.18
CA ALA A 49 -4.15 4.89 3.77
C ALA A 49 -5.29 3.95 3.33
N ALA A 50 -5.70 3.03 4.20
CA ALA A 50 -6.84 2.16 3.93
C ALA A 50 -8.15 2.95 3.86
N GLN A 51 -8.38 3.90 4.77
CA GLN A 51 -9.57 4.76 4.74
C GLN A 51 -9.64 5.59 3.47
N GLU A 52 -8.52 6.22 3.07
CA GLU A 52 -8.43 7.00 1.83
C GLU A 52 -8.76 6.14 0.61
N PHE A 53 -8.10 4.98 0.47
CA PHE A 53 -8.37 4.05 -0.62
C PHE A 53 -9.83 3.62 -0.68
N LEU A 54 -10.38 3.16 0.45
CA LEU A 54 -11.75 2.66 0.51
C LEU A 54 -12.79 3.76 0.29
N SER A 55 -12.47 5.02 0.58
CA SER A 55 -13.37 6.15 0.33
C SER A 55 -13.63 6.41 -1.15
N THR A 56 -12.70 5.98 -2.01
CA THR A 56 -12.77 6.16 -3.47
C THR A 56 -12.91 4.85 -4.23
N TRP A 57 -12.86 3.70 -3.55
CA TRP A 57 -12.81 2.40 -4.20
C TRP A 57 -14.14 2.05 -4.86
N ASP A 58 -14.10 1.74 -6.15
CA ASP A 58 -15.23 1.27 -6.93
C ASP A 58 -14.89 -0.08 -7.58
N TRP A 59 -15.55 -1.12 -7.09
CA TRP A 59 -15.37 -2.48 -7.58
C TRP A 59 -15.88 -2.66 -9.02
N SER A 60 -17.03 -2.07 -9.36
CA SER A 60 -17.63 -2.20 -10.68
C SER A 60 -16.75 -1.54 -11.73
N SER A 61 -16.31 -0.30 -11.47
CA SER A 61 -15.37 0.41 -12.36
C SER A 61 -14.05 -0.36 -12.56
N TYR A 62 -13.53 -1.01 -11.51
CA TYR A 62 -12.33 -1.85 -11.63
C TYR A 62 -12.55 -3.06 -12.55
N LEU A 63 -13.70 -3.74 -12.45
CA LEU A 63 -14.02 -4.89 -13.30
C LEU A 63 -14.12 -4.46 -14.77
N ASP A 64 -14.86 -3.40 -15.06
CA ASP A 64 -15.02 -2.89 -16.43
C ASP A 64 -13.67 -2.52 -17.06
N GLN A 65 -12.75 -1.96 -16.26
CA GLN A 65 -11.45 -1.51 -16.75
C GLN A 65 -10.43 -2.65 -16.93
N PHE A 66 -10.43 -3.66 -16.05
CA PHE A 66 -9.34 -4.64 -15.99
C PHE A 66 -9.76 -6.11 -16.08
N ARG A 67 -11.06 -6.43 -16.07
CA ARG A 67 -11.62 -7.79 -16.11
C ARG A 67 -12.91 -7.83 -16.96
N PRO A 68 -12.83 -7.51 -18.26
CA PRO A 68 -13.97 -7.59 -19.17
C PRO A 68 -14.43 -9.04 -19.45
#